data_AF-F6GPH9-F1
#
_entry.id   AF-F6GPH9-F1
#
_cell.length_a   1.000
_cell.length_b   1.000
_cell.length_c   1.000
_cell.angle_alpha   90.00
_cell.angle_beta   90.00
_cell.angle_gamma   90.00
#
_symmetry.space_group_name_H-M   'P 1'
#
loop_
_entity.id
_entity.type
_entity.pdbx_description
1 polymer ?
#
loop_
_entity_poly.entity_id
_entity_poly.type
_entity_poly.pdbx_seq_one_letter_code
_entity_poly.pdbx_strand_id
1 'polypeptide(L)'
;DVDDRVRPLDKDKVAASITPDYALGSHVAALGLDFSSDVMGEQFAEGVFIGEHGSWNRKEPVGYKVIFVPFRDGRPAGEPIDFATGFRTDDGKTRGRPVGVTVDPRGALIVADDLANVVWRVTRNQ
;
A
#
# COMPACT_ATOMS: atom_id res chain seq x y z
N ASP A 1 9.76 14.15 -6.71
CA ASP A 1 11.20 14.44 -6.57
C ASP A 1 11.93 14.33 -7.88
N VAL A 2 12.96 15.16 -8.05
CA VAL A 2 13.89 15.12 -9.18
C VAL A 2 15.09 14.28 -8.78
N ASP A 3 15.50 13.33 -9.63
CA ASP A 3 16.69 12.51 -9.38
C ASP A 3 17.97 13.23 -9.86
N ASP A 4 18.74 13.75 -8.90
CA ASP A 4 19.97 14.52 -9.18
C ASP A 4 21.09 13.70 -9.85
N ARG A 5 20.96 12.36 -9.87
CA ARG A 5 21.94 11.46 -10.51
C ARG A 5 21.82 11.45 -12.04
N VAL A 6 20.68 11.90 -12.59
CA VAL A 6 20.45 11.91 -14.05
C VAL A 6 21.23 13.07 -14.69
N ARG A 7 22.10 12.74 -15.66
CA ARG A 7 22.93 13.70 -16.41
C ARG A 7 22.95 13.36 -17.92
N PRO A 8 22.77 14.34 -18.81
CA PRO A 8 22.41 15.74 -18.51
C PRO A 8 20.98 15.85 -17.98
N LEU A 9 20.73 16.86 -17.15
CA LEU A 9 19.39 17.15 -16.65
C LEU A 9 18.55 17.76 -17.77
N ASP A 10 17.39 17.18 -18.05
CA ASP A 10 16.42 17.67 -19.03
C ASP A 10 15.31 18.43 -18.29
N LYS A 11 15.45 19.76 -18.20
CA LYS A 11 14.56 20.63 -17.42
C LYS A 11 13.14 20.66 -17.98
N ASP A 12 13.00 20.55 -19.30
CA ASP A 12 11.69 20.59 -19.96
C ASP A 12 10.89 19.33 -19.61
N LYS A 13 11.54 18.17 -19.50
CA LYS A 13 10.89 16.93 -19.02
C LYS A 13 10.51 16.97 -17.55
N VAL A 14 11.32 17.60 -16.70
CA VAL A 14 10.95 17.80 -15.28
C VAL A 14 9.71 18.69 -15.19
N ALA A 15 9.66 19.79 -15.93
CA ALA A 15 8.51 20.69 -15.95
C ALA A 15 7.23 20.04 -16.52
N ALA A 16 7.37 19.09 -17.45
CA ALA A 16 6.26 18.34 -18.03
C ALA A 16 5.74 17.19 -17.13
N SER A 17 6.36 16.94 -15.97
CA SER A 17 5.94 15.86 -15.08
C SER A 17 4.63 16.17 -14.37
N ILE A 18 3.73 15.18 -14.30
CA ILE A 18 2.49 15.27 -13.54
C ILE A 18 2.77 14.76 -12.13
N THR A 19 2.48 15.58 -11.13
CA THR A 19 2.65 15.18 -9.72
C THR A 19 1.53 14.20 -9.36
N PRO A 20 1.85 13.03 -8.75
CA PRO A 20 0.82 12.12 -8.30
C PRO A 20 0.03 12.71 -7.13
N ASP A 21 -1.25 12.35 -7.03
CA ASP A 21 -2.12 12.80 -5.93
C ASP A 21 -1.67 12.27 -4.55
N TYR A 22 -0.88 11.19 -4.53
CA TYR A 22 -0.32 10.61 -3.31
C TYR A 22 0.98 9.85 -3.56
N ALA A 23 1.92 9.91 -2.62
CA ALA A 23 3.19 9.20 -2.69
C ALA A 23 3.31 8.21 -1.52
N LEU A 24 3.50 6.92 -1.83
CA LEU A 24 3.62 5.83 -0.85
C LEU A 24 5.06 5.58 -0.36
N GLY A 25 6.01 6.43 -0.76
CA GLY A 25 7.43 6.21 -0.53
C GLY A 25 8.06 5.20 -1.51
N SER A 26 9.37 5.29 -1.66
CA SER A 26 10.09 4.48 -2.65
C SER A 26 10.24 3.02 -2.22
N HIS A 27 10.12 2.10 -3.19
CA HIS A 27 10.39 0.67 -3.05
C HIS A 27 9.43 -0.16 -2.18
N VAL A 28 8.28 0.37 -1.78
CA VAL A 28 7.24 -0.41 -1.09
C VAL A 28 6.64 -1.52 -1.97
N ALA A 29 6.73 -1.35 -3.30
CA ALA A 29 6.16 -2.25 -4.31
C ALA A 29 4.66 -2.46 -4.09
N ALA A 30 3.88 -1.39 -4.27
CA ALA A 30 2.41 -1.45 -4.27
C ALA A 30 1.94 -2.23 -5.50
N LEU A 31 1.32 -3.40 -5.31
CA LEU A 31 0.94 -4.32 -6.40
C LEU A 31 -0.57 -4.55 -6.52
N GLY A 32 -1.37 -4.00 -5.60
CA GLY A 32 -2.83 -4.05 -5.68
C GLY A 32 -3.46 -3.01 -4.76
N LEU A 33 -4.62 -2.49 -5.18
CA LEU A 33 -5.44 -1.58 -4.39
C LEU A 33 -6.92 -1.86 -4.59
N ASP A 34 -7.73 -1.52 -3.59
CA ASP A 34 -9.19 -1.49 -3.71
C ASP A 34 -9.79 -0.36 -2.86
N PHE A 35 -10.83 0.27 -3.38
CA PHE A 35 -11.56 1.31 -2.66
C PHE A 35 -12.42 0.67 -1.58
N SER A 36 -12.48 1.35 -0.44
CA SER A 36 -13.31 0.91 0.67
C SER A 36 -14.75 1.43 0.60
N SER A 37 -15.56 0.96 1.53
CA SER A 37 -16.94 1.40 1.72
C SER A 37 -17.37 1.17 3.17
N ASP A 38 -18.55 1.66 3.53
CA ASP A 38 -19.11 1.61 4.89
C ASP A 38 -19.16 0.20 5.50
N VAL A 39 -19.16 -0.87 4.69
CA VAL A 39 -19.11 -2.27 5.17
C VAL A 39 -17.81 -2.59 5.91
N MET A 40 -16.74 -1.85 5.60
CA MET A 40 -15.46 -1.94 6.30
C MET A 40 -15.45 -1.12 7.58
N GLY A 41 -16.56 -0.46 7.94
CA GLY A 41 -16.90 0.32 9.14
C GLY A 41 -16.16 1.66 9.29
N GLU A 42 -16.62 2.51 10.22
CA GLU A 42 -16.33 3.96 10.27
C GLU A 42 -14.88 4.36 9.96
N GLN A 43 -13.89 3.83 10.70
CA GLN A 43 -12.47 4.17 10.49
C GLN A 43 -11.95 3.88 9.07
N PHE A 44 -12.51 2.89 8.39
CA PHE A 44 -12.06 2.43 7.07
C PHE A 44 -13.14 2.61 6.01
N ALA A 45 -14.16 3.44 6.25
CA ALA A 45 -15.29 3.59 5.34
C ALA A 45 -14.92 4.35 4.06
N GLU A 46 -14.09 5.39 4.19
CA GLU A 46 -13.70 6.29 3.09
C GLU A 46 -12.18 6.26 2.89
N GLY A 47 -11.72 5.48 1.91
CA GLY A 47 -10.30 5.38 1.58
C GLY A 47 -9.97 4.20 0.69
N VAL A 48 -8.68 3.88 0.62
CA VAL A 48 -8.14 2.85 -0.26
C VAL A 48 -7.23 1.91 0.52
N PHE A 49 -7.44 0.61 0.38
CA PHE A 49 -6.50 -0.41 0.84
C PHE A 49 -5.43 -0.65 -0.22
N ILE A 50 -4.18 -0.81 0.20
CA ILE A 50 -3.06 -1.03 -0.71
C ILE A 50 -2.17 -2.16 -0.16
N GLY A 51 -1.92 -3.17 -1.00
CA GLY A 51 -0.98 -4.24 -0.71
C GLY A 51 0.45 -3.84 -1.08
N GLU A 52 1.34 -3.78 -0.09
CA GLU A 52 2.76 -3.48 -0.26
C GLU A 52 3.59 -4.77 -0.20
N HIS A 53 4.08 -5.20 -1.37
CA HIS A 53 4.79 -6.48 -1.56
C HIS A 53 6.18 -6.51 -0.94
N GLY A 54 6.73 -5.34 -0.65
CA GLY A 54 7.99 -5.17 0.04
C GLY A 54 9.21 -5.05 -0.89
N SER A 55 10.18 -4.27 -0.44
CA SER A 55 11.38 -3.94 -1.20
C SER A 55 12.32 -5.13 -1.35
N TRP A 56 12.80 -5.39 -2.57
CA TRP A 56 13.82 -6.42 -2.83
C TRP A 56 15.27 -5.86 -2.84
N ASN A 57 15.44 -4.55 -2.97
CA ASN A 57 16.74 -3.89 -3.18
C ASN A 57 16.94 -2.66 -2.29
N ARG A 58 16.70 -2.80 -0.98
CA ARG A 58 17.05 -1.80 0.02
C ARG A 58 17.85 -2.42 1.14
N LYS A 59 18.77 -1.63 1.70
CA LYS A 59 19.53 -2.01 2.91
C LYS A 59 18.60 -2.13 4.12
N GLU A 60 17.69 -1.16 4.26
CA GLU A 60 16.59 -1.17 5.24
C GLU A 60 15.27 -1.50 4.50
N PRO A 61 14.73 -2.73 4.63
CA PRO A 61 13.54 -3.15 3.91
C PRO A 61 12.30 -2.36 4.31
N VAL A 62 11.44 -2.06 3.34
CA VAL A 62 10.16 -1.33 3.51
C VAL A 62 9.02 -2.08 2.82
N GLY A 63 7.78 -1.79 3.19
CA GLY A 63 6.59 -2.52 2.73
C GLY A 63 6.30 -3.74 3.58
N TYR A 64 5.91 -4.86 2.96
CA TYR A 64 5.52 -6.11 3.65
C TYR A 64 4.33 -5.91 4.58
N LYS A 65 3.30 -5.24 4.07
CA LYS A 65 2.08 -4.93 4.80
C LYS A 65 0.94 -4.57 3.88
N VAL A 66 -0.25 -4.48 4.46
CA VAL A 66 -1.37 -3.78 3.86
C VAL A 66 -1.56 -2.48 4.62
N ILE A 67 -1.68 -1.39 3.89
CA ILE A 67 -1.99 -0.07 4.43
C ILE A 67 -3.37 0.38 3.99
N PHE A 68 -3.89 1.39 4.67
CA PHE A 68 -5.09 2.13 4.29
C PHE A 68 -4.76 3.62 4.16
N VAL A 69 -5.06 4.21 3.01
CA VAL A 69 -4.95 5.66 2.80
C VAL A 69 -6.35 6.26 2.98
N PRO A 70 -6.58 7.12 3.98
CA PRO A 70 -7.87 7.77 4.19
C PRO A 70 -8.18 8.72 3.05
N PHE A 71 -9.45 8.82 2.67
CA PHE A 71 -9.94 9.77 1.68
C PHE A 71 -10.93 10.74 2.31
N ARG A 72 -11.03 11.93 1.72
CA ARG A 72 -12.08 12.92 1.97
C ARG A 72 -12.37 13.66 0.68
N ASP A 73 -13.65 13.77 0.33
CA ASP A 73 -14.10 14.48 -0.88
C ASP A 73 -13.44 13.92 -2.17
N GLY A 74 -13.26 12.60 -2.22
CA GLY A 74 -12.66 11.92 -3.36
C GLY A 74 -11.14 12.10 -3.50
N ARG A 75 -10.46 12.63 -2.48
CA ARG A 75 -9.01 12.83 -2.47
C ARG A 75 -8.35 12.16 -1.26
N PRO A 76 -7.10 11.67 -1.39
CA PRO A 76 -6.30 11.24 -0.25
C PRO A 76 -6.22 12.35 0.82
N ALA A 77 -6.45 11.99 2.08
CA ALA A 77 -6.63 12.93 3.18
C ALA A 77 -5.94 12.44 4.47
N GLY A 78 -4.61 12.36 4.44
CA GLY A 78 -3.80 12.05 5.62
C GLY A 78 -2.67 11.06 5.33
N GLU A 79 -2.00 10.65 6.39
CA GLU A 79 -0.95 9.62 6.33
C GLU A 79 -1.54 8.21 6.19
N PRO A 80 -0.79 7.26 5.63
CA PRO A 80 -1.22 5.87 5.56
C PRO A 80 -1.35 5.27 6.96
N ILE A 81 -2.36 4.43 7.15
CA ILE A 81 -2.59 3.66 8.37
C ILE A 81 -2.16 2.22 8.09
N ASP A 82 -1.31 1.66 8.93
CA ASP A 82 -0.96 0.24 8.87
C ASP A 82 -2.20 -0.61 9.24
N PHE A 83 -2.71 -1.41 8.28
CA PHE A 83 -3.91 -2.22 8.46
C PHE A 83 -3.57 -3.68 8.80
N ALA A 84 -2.64 -4.30 8.06
CA ALA A 84 -2.17 -5.64 8.33
C ALA A 84 -0.64 -5.70 8.22
N THR A 85 0.03 -6.06 9.31
CA THR A 85 1.50 -6.09 9.43
C THR A 85 1.98 -7.46 9.90
N GLY A 86 3.29 -7.62 10.08
CA GLY A 86 3.90 -8.89 10.54
C GLY A 86 4.27 -9.87 9.43
N PHE A 87 4.09 -9.48 8.16
CA PHE A 87 4.57 -10.26 7.01
C PHE A 87 6.10 -10.27 6.90
N ARG A 88 6.78 -9.32 7.55
CA ARG A 88 8.21 -9.34 7.83
C ARG A 88 8.42 -9.11 9.32
N THR A 89 9.26 -9.91 9.95
CA THR A 89 9.57 -9.82 11.38
C THR A 89 10.88 -9.05 11.63
N ASP A 90 11.06 -8.58 12.86
CA ASP A 90 12.22 -7.76 13.27
C ASP A 90 13.56 -8.50 13.14
N ASP A 91 13.54 -9.84 13.18
CA ASP A 91 14.69 -10.71 12.89
C ASP A 91 15.04 -10.78 11.38
N GLY A 92 14.32 -10.03 10.53
CA GLY A 92 14.52 -9.96 9.10
C GLY A 92 13.85 -11.11 8.32
N LYS A 93 13.16 -12.03 8.97
CA LYS A 93 12.46 -13.13 8.29
C LYS A 93 11.21 -12.61 7.59
N THR A 94 11.07 -12.95 6.30
CA THR A 94 9.85 -12.67 5.53
C THR A 94 8.95 -13.89 5.59
N ARG A 95 7.72 -13.69 6.08
CA ARG A 95 6.68 -14.71 6.25
C ARG A 95 5.58 -14.60 5.20
N GLY A 96 5.48 -13.46 4.54
CA GLY A 96 4.56 -13.26 3.43
C GLY A 96 4.85 -11.97 2.66
N ARG A 97 4.19 -11.80 1.52
CA ARG A 97 4.31 -10.62 0.66
C ARG A 97 2.93 -10.29 0.07
N PRO A 98 2.22 -9.32 0.66
CA PRO A 98 0.91 -8.91 0.17
C PRO A 98 0.96 -8.42 -1.28
N VAL A 99 0.00 -8.85 -2.11
CA VAL A 99 -0.07 -8.51 -3.55
C VAL A 99 -1.39 -7.78 -3.85
N GLY A 100 -2.44 -8.53 -4.20
CA GLY A 100 -3.77 -8.02 -4.48
C GLY A 100 -4.59 -7.91 -3.18
N VAL A 101 -5.39 -6.86 -3.08
CA VAL A 101 -6.38 -6.69 -2.02
C VAL A 101 -7.75 -6.43 -2.63
N THR A 102 -8.82 -6.88 -1.97
CA THR A 102 -10.19 -6.50 -2.35
C THR A 102 -11.15 -6.53 -1.17
N VAL A 103 -12.14 -5.64 -1.17
CA VAL A 103 -13.17 -5.55 -0.14
C VAL A 103 -14.32 -6.52 -0.45
N ASP A 104 -14.55 -7.48 0.45
CA ASP A 104 -15.73 -8.35 0.48
C ASP A 104 -16.97 -7.47 0.79
N PRO A 105 -18.05 -7.53 -0.02
CA PRO A 105 -19.30 -6.83 0.25
C PRO A 105 -19.91 -7.10 1.63
N ARG A 106 -19.47 -8.15 2.33
CA ARG A 106 -19.89 -8.50 3.70
C ARG A 106 -19.01 -7.91 4.80
N GLY A 107 -18.05 -7.02 4.49
CA GLY A 107 -17.21 -6.37 5.48
C GLY A 107 -15.97 -7.18 5.87
N ALA A 108 -15.19 -7.60 4.88
CA ALA A 108 -13.86 -8.17 5.10
C ALA A 108 -12.88 -7.65 4.05
N LEU A 109 -11.59 -7.60 4.38
CA LEU A 109 -10.54 -7.43 3.39
C LEU A 109 -9.98 -8.79 2.99
N ILE A 110 -9.98 -9.09 1.71
CA ILE A 110 -9.29 -10.24 1.12
C ILE A 110 -7.89 -9.79 0.70
N VAL A 111 -6.87 -10.53 1.10
CA VAL A 111 -5.46 -10.22 0.79
C VAL A 111 -4.80 -11.46 0.21
N ALA A 112 -4.26 -11.34 -1.00
CA ALA A 112 -3.42 -12.38 -1.60
C ALA A 112 -1.97 -12.22 -1.13
N ASP A 113 -1.33 -13.33 -0.79
CA ASP A 113 0.07 -13.43 -0.37
C ASP A 113 0.77 -14.51 -1.21
N ASP A 114 1.62 -14.08 -2.14
CA ASP A 114 2.25 -14.98 -3.10
C ASP A 114 3.42 -15.78 -2.50
N LEU A 115 4.15 -15.20 -1.55
CA LEU A 115 5.26 -15.89 -0.88
C LEU A 115 4.74 -17.04 -0.01
N ALA A 116 3.68 -16.81 0.76
CA ALA A 116 3.09 -17.83 1.61
C ALA A 116 2.15 -18.78 0.84
N ASN A 117 1.74 -18.42 -0.38
CA ASN A 117 0.68 -19.08 -1.14
C ASN A 117 -0.63 -19.16 -0.32
N VAL A 118 -1.02 -18.02 0.26
CA VAL A 118 -2.17 -17.89 1.18
C VAL A 118 -3.09 -16.76 0.68
N VAL A 119 -4.39 -16.95 0.88
CA VAL A 119 -5.38 -15.87 0.82
C VAL A 119 -5.92 -15.62 2.21
N TRP A 120 -5.67 -14.42 2.73
CA TRP A 120 -6.17 -13.98 4.03
C TRP A 120 -7.54 -13.35 3.87
N ARG A 121 -8.45 -13.64 4.82
CA ARG A 121 -9.71 -12.92 4.98
C ARG A 121 -9.69 -12.24 6.34
N VAL A 122 -9.56 -10.92 6.34
CA VAL A 122 -9.49 -10.10 7.56
C VAL A 122 -10.85 -9.51 7.85
N THR A 123 -11.44 -9.86 8.99
CA THR A 123 -12.75 -9.36 9.44
C THR A 123 -12.61 -8.52 10.69
N ARG A 124 -13.54 -7.59 10.90
CA ARG A 124 -13.76 -6.99 12.22
C ARG A 124 -14.26 -8.06 13.19
N ASN A 125 -13.87 -7.96 14.45
CA ASN A 125 -14.57 -8.67 15.52
C ASN A 125 -15.92 -7.99 15.71
N GLN A 126 -17.00 -8.78 15.64
CA GLN A 126 -18.37 -8.30 15.88
C GLN A 126 -18.60 -8.01 17.36
#